data_AF-G8R4A8-F1
#
_entry.id   AF-G8R4A8-F1
#
_cell.length_a   1.000
_cell.length_b   1.000
_cell.length_c   1.000
_cell.angle_alpha   90.00
_cell.angle_beta   90.00
_cell.angle_gamma   90.00
#
_symmetry.space_group_name_H-M   'P 1'
#
loop_
_entity.id
_entity.type
_entity.pdbx_description
1 polymer ?
#
loop_
_entity_poly.entity_id
_entity_poly.type
_entity_poly.pdbx_seq_one_letter_code
_entity_poly.pdbx_strand_id
1 'polypeptide(L)'
;MVSRQTEKRDRLSFNVSAVEKTYYSVVLRKVEAVSLLDKVLDHLGVDTIVEKFVIQDQDTSVVHGLLKTNVRYSNSLKLDFSANGDDKPPYNYDVFLCERKMRSGVYVVVSFPFHKLAIVKMGAVIEAMNISGGLRFVKVDTNKIVAAYQHRNDSLGMLGEVDVLSQAEESCSMTTDIRAVHIRSSVPGALSSIGFAGDDPLSSEIYQDYIKKKLLKNEFKANMVSVYAKVNRSTEPFVPYFRSSISIDKHGNFQFYLGKNGANAHCVSSLLPLLEEIDCLSANFSNPLSKNEF
;
A
#
# COMPACT_ATOMS: atom_id res chain seq x y z
N MET A 1 -11.98 -44.99 -23.11
CA MET A 1 -12.30 -44.00 -24.15
C MET A 1 -12.72 -42.72 -23.42
N VAL A 2 -11.82 -41.74 -23.38
CA VAL A 2 -11.95 -40.50 -22.58
C VAL A 2 -12.84 -39.53 -23.36
N SER A 3 -14.05 -39.22 -22.87
CA SER A 3 -14.83 -38.11 -23.42
C SER A 3 -14.44 -36.83 -22.68
N ARG A 4 -13.81 -35.93 -23.43
CA ARG A 4 -13.48 -34.56 -23.05
C ARG A 4 -14.79 -33.76 -22.99
N GLN A 5 -15.29 -33.50 -21.79
CA GLN A 5 -16.08 -32.30 -21.52
C GLN A 5 -15.22 -31.34 -20.70
N THR A 6 -14.37 -30.63 -21.44
CA THR A 6 -13.87 -29.31 -21.08
C THR A 6 -15.07 -28.38 -20.99
N GLU A 7 -15.76 -28.39 -19.85
CA GLU A 7 -16.66 -27.31 -19.48
C GLU A 7 -15.81 -26.07 -19.23
N LYS A 8 -15.97 -25.15 -20.18
CA LYS A 8 -15.60 -23.73 -20.10
C LYS A 8 -16.03 -23.18 -18.74
N ARG A 9 -15.12 -23.18 -17.77
CA ARG A 9 -15.21 -22.27 -16.63
C ARG A 9 -14.98 -20.87 -17.17
N ASP A 10 -16.09 -20.16 -17.25
CA ASP A 10 -16.25 -18.72 -17.38
C ASP A 10 -14.95 -17.92 -17.30
N ARG A 11 -14.40 -17.63 -18.47
CA ARG A 11 -13.67 -16.40 -18.70
C ARG A 11 -14.68 -15.26 -18.56
N LEU A 12 -15.01 -14.88 -17.33
CA LEU A 12 -15.36 -13.50 -17.01
C LEU A 12 -14.06 -12.69 -17.14
N SER A 13 -13.61 -12.52 -18.38
CA SER A 13 -12.79 -11.39 -18.76
C SER A 13 -13.64 -10.16 -18.50
N PHE A 14 -13.53 -9.59 -17.31
CA PHE A 14 -13.92 -8.21 -17.10
C PHE A 14 -13.17 -7.42 -18.16
N ASN A 15 -13.92 -6.81 -19.07
CA ASN A 15 -13.40 -5.81 -19.98
C ASN A 15 -12.64 -4.78 -19.14
N VAL A 16 -11.30 -4.86 -19.19
CA VAL A 16 -10.38 -3.88 -18.62
C VAL A 16 -10.46 -2.64 -19.51
N SER A 17 -11.53 -1.87 -19.36
CA SER A 17 -11.70 -0.59 -20.05
C SER A 17 -12.42 0.42 -19.15
N ALA A 18 -11.85 0.70 -17.97
CA ALA A 18 -12.17 1.88 -17.16
C ALA A 18 -11.05 2.19 -16.14
N VAL A 19 -9.98 2.84 -16.62
CA VAL A 19 -8.89 3.54 -15.90
C VAL A 19 -8.70 3.15 -14.42
N GLU A 20 -7.99 2.04 -14.18
CA GLU A 20 -7.36 1.79 -12.88
C GLU A 20 -6.30 2.88 -12.64
N LYS A 21 -6.28 3.46 -11.44
CA LYS A 21 -5.37 4.56 -11.09
C LYS A 21 -4.38 4.11 -10.01
N THR A 22 -3.11 4.40 -10.23
CA THR A 22 -2.07 4.22 -9.23
C THR A 22 -2.09 5.39 -8.25
N TYR A 23 -2.18 5.10 -6.96
CA TYR A 23 -2.15 6.10 -5.89
C TYR A 23 -0.80 6.08 -5.17
N TYR A 24 -0.34 7.28 -4.82
CA TYR A 24 0.85 7.54 -4.02
C TYR A 24 0.42 7.84 -2.61
N SER A 25 0.97 7.08 -1.68
CA SER A 25 0.46 7.08 -0.31
C SER A 25 1.57 7.11 0.70
N VAL A 26 1.26 7.78 1.80
CA VAL A 26 2.11 7.87 2.98
C VAL A 26 1.33 7.42 4.19
N VAL A 27 2.06 6.90 5.16
CA VAL A 27 1.47 6.47 6.42
C VAL A 27 1.94 7.41 7.51
N LEU A 28 0.97 8.01 8.19
CA LEU A 28 1.16 8.78 9.40
C LEU A 28 0.89 7.89 10.61
N ARG A 29 1.58 8.14 11.72
CA ARG A 29 1.40 7.47 13.00
C ARG A 29 1.36 8.49 14.13
N LYS A 30 0.44 8.30 15.07
CA LYS A 30 0.48 8.94 16.40
C LYS A 30 0.33 7.88 17.47
N VAL A 31 1.08 8.00 18.57
CA VAL A 31 1.07 7.02 19.66
C VAL A 31 -0.22 7.09 20.48
N GLU A 32 -0.87 8.25 20.52
CA GLU A 32 -2.13 8.45 21.24
C GLU A 32 -3.33 7.84 20.51
N ALA A 33 -4.30 7.30 21.26
CA ALA A 33 -5.52 6.65 20.75
C ALA A 33 -6.60 7.63 20.24
N VAL A 34 -6.22 8.86 19.88
CA VAL A 34 -7.14 9.86 19.36
C VAL A 34 -7.23 9.73 17.85
N SER A 35 -8.44 9.66 17.32
CA SER A 35 -8.66 9.66 15.87
C SER A 35 -8.01 10.90 15.24
N LEU A 36 -7.34 10.67 14.12
CA LEU A 36 -6.61 11.66 13.34
C LEU A 36 -7.32 11.99 12.04
N LEU A 37 -8.24 11.13 11.61
CA LEU A 37 -8.89 11.20 10.31
C LEU A 37 -9.47 12.58 10.01
N ASP A 38 -10.31 13.11 10.92
CA ASP A 38 -10.97 14.40 10.72
C ASP A 38 -9.94 15.56 10.70
N LYS A 39 -8.93 15.52 11.56
CA LYS A 39 -7.85 16.53 11.57
C LYS A 39 -7.03 16.52 10.28
N VAL A 40 -6.72 15.34 9.78
CA VAL A 40 -5.97 15.20 8.51
C VAL A 40 -6.84 15.68 7.35
N LEU A 41 -8.12 15.35 7.32
CA LEU A 41 -9.07 15.84 6.30
C LEU A 41 -9.14 17.37 6.28
N ASP A 42 -9.30 17.98 7.46
CA ASP A 42 -9.39 19.44 7.61
C ASP A 42 -8.12 20.12 7.08
N HIS A 43 -6.94 19.63 7.46
CA HIS A 43 -5.66 20.20 7.04
C HIS A 43 -5.30 19.92 5.58
N LEU A 44 -5.80 18.84 4.99
CA LEU A 44 -5.68 18.60 3.54
C LEU A 44 -6.53 19.60 2.74
N GLY A 45 -7.58 20.14 3.34
CA GLY A 45 -8.60 20.96 2.68
C GLY A 45 -9.54 20.11 1.83
N VAL A 46 -9.91 18.91 2.31
CA VAL A 46 -10.96 18.09 1.71
C VAL A 46 -12.30 18.71 2.09
N ASP A 47 -13.00 19.25 1.09
CA ASP A 47 -14.23 20.02 1.28
C ASP A 47 -15.50 19.20 1.01
N THR A 48 -15.37 18.04 0.37
CA THR A 48 -16.49 17.13 0.10
C THR A 48 -16.09 15.70 0.41
N ILE A 49 -16.84 15.06 1.32
CA ILE A 49 -16.76 13.61 1.54
C ILE A 49 -17.71 12.94 0.55
N VAL A 50 -17.16 12.10 -0.32
CA VAL A 50 -17.95 11.32 -1.30
C VAL A 50 -18.52 10.09 -0.63
N GLU A 51 -17.67 9.37 0.11
CA GLU A 51 -18.04 8.14 0.78
C GLU A 51 -17.25 7.99 2.08
N LYS A 52 -17.93 7.51 3.12
CA LYS A 52 -17.31 7.13 4.40
C LYS A 52 -17.87 5.79 4.82
N PHE A 53 -16.98 4.87 5.15
CA PHE A 53 -17.35 3.53 5.55
C PHE A 53 -16.42 3.04 6.65
N VAL A 54 -17.04 2.45 7.66
CA VAL A 54 -16.37 1.92 8.85
C VAL A 54 -16.45 0.41 8.77
N ILE A 55 -15.31 -0.26 8.90
CA ILE A 55 -15.28 -1.71 9.05
C ILE A 55 -15.32 -1.96 10.54
N GLN A 56 -16.51 -2.34 11.02
CA GLN A 56 -16.81 -2.45 12.45
C GLN A 56 -15.85 -3.40 13.18
N ASP A 57 -15.36 -4.42 12.49
CA ASP A 57 -14.50 -5.47 13.10
C ASP A 57 -12.99 -5.16 13.09
N GLN A 58 -12.54 -4.03 12.51
CA GLN A 58 -11.10 -3.81 12.29
C GLN A 58 -10.54 -2.49 12.79
N ASP A 59 -11.31 -1.74 13.60
CA ASP A 59 -10.97 -0.36 14.00
C ASP A 59 -10.49 0.48 12.80
N THR A 60 -11.04 0.18 11.62
CA THR A 60 -10.57 0.71 10.34
C THR A 60 -11.67 1.57 9.76
N SER A 61 -11.35 2.85 9.52
CA SER A 61 -12.25 3.81 8.90
C SER A 61 -11.67 4.28 7.58
N VAL A 62 -12.43 4.18 6.50
CA VAL A 62 -12.04 4.73 5.20
C VAL A 62 -12.92 5.89 4.81
N VAL A 63 -12.28 6.94 4.32
CA VAL A 63 -12.91 8.12 3.75
C VAL A 63 -12.39 8.31 2.33
N HIS A 64 -13.32 8.41 1.39
CA HIS A 64 -13.09 8.95 0.06
C HIS A 64 -13.56 10.40 0.04
N GLY A 65 -12.63 11.30 -0.20
CA GLY A 65 -12.88 12.74 -0.29
C GLY A 65 -12.52 13.30 -1.67
N LEU A 66 -13.11 14.44 -2.00
CA LEU A 66 -12.67 15.29 -3.09
C LEU A 66 -11.85 16.44 -2.55
N LEU A 67 -10.69 16.63 -3.16
CA LEU A 67 -9.76 17.70 -2.86
C LEU A 67 -9.77 18.72 -3.99
N LYS A 68 -10.15 19.96 -3.67
CA LYS A 68 -10.12 21.09 -4.59
C LYS A 68 -8.78 21.82 -4.59
N THR A 69 -8.32 22.18 -5.78
CA THR A 69 -7.09 22.97 -5.97
C THR A 69 -7.19 23.86 -7.20
N ASN A 70 -6.58 25.04 -7.16
CA ASN A 70 -6.47 25.93 -8.32
C ASN A 70 -5.28 25.60 -9.24
N VAL A 71 -4.47 24.60 -8.87
CA VAL A 71 -3.31 24.13 -9.63
C VAL A 71 -3.64 22.78 -10.27
N ARG A 72 -3.31 22.65 -11.55
CA ARG A 72 -3.46 21.40 -12.27
C ARG A 72 -2.32 20.43 -11.94
N TYR A 73 -2.69 19.22 -11.56
CA TYR A 73 -1.82 18.05 -11.46
C TYR A 73 -2.28 17.00 -12.48
N SER A 74 -1.39 16.59 -13.38
CA SER A 74 -1.64 15.50 -14.34
C SER A 74 -0.33 14.88 -14.83
N ASN A 75 -0.39 13.60 -15.21
CA ASN A 75 0.74 12.85 -15.78
C ASN A 75 0.60 12.70 -17.29
N SER A 76 0.33 13.79 -18.03
CA SER A 76 0.31 13.86 -19.51
C SER A 76 -0.92 13.33 -20.27
N LEU A 77 -1.98 12.85 -19.60
CA LEU A 77 -3.25 12.52 -20.27
C LEU A 77 -4.16 13.74 -20.42
N LYS A 78 -4.87 13.85 -21.55
CA LYS A 78 -5.96 14.81 -21.81
C LYS A 78 -7.23 14.49 -21.00
N LEU A 79 -7.07 14.22 -19.70
CA LEU A 79 -8.19 14.13 -18.77
C LEU A 79 -8.41 15.54 -18.20
N ASP A 80 -9.65 16.00 -18.30
CA ASP A 80 -10.07 17.22 -17.64
C ASP A 80 -10.50 16.88 -16.21
N PHE A 81 -9.82 17.47 -15.24
CA PHE A 81 -10.14 17.37 -13.82
C PHE A 81 -10.80 18.66 -13.30
N SER A 82 -11.03 19.63 -14.18
CA SER A 82 -11.71 20.89 -13.89
C SER A 82 -13.13 20.63 -13.43
N ALA A 83 -13.52 21.26 -12.33
CA ALA A 83 -14.92 21.35 -11.91
C ALA A 83 -15.74 22.23 -12.88
N ASN A 84 -15.08 23.18 -13.55
CA ASN A 84 -15.69 24.16 -14.45
C ASN A 84 -15.62 23.75 -15.93
N GLY A 85 -15.08 22.57 -16.24
CA GLY A 85 -14.70 22.17 -17.60
C GLY A 85 -13.55 23.01 -18.19
N ASP A 86 -13.19 22.70 -19.43
CA ASP A 86 -12.22 23.40 -20.27
C ASP A 86 -10.87 23.69 -19.59
N ASP A 87 -10.39 22.77 -18.75
CA ASP A 87 -9.13 22.93 -18.01
C ASP A 87 -9.06 24.18 -17.12
N LYS A 88 -10.22 24.75 -16.72
CA LYS A 88 -10.28 25.94 -15.85
C LYS A 88 -10.32 25.56 -14.36
N PRO A 89 -9.56 26.22 -13.48
CA PRO A 89 -9.68 25.95 -12.05
C PRO A 89 -11.10 26.23 -11.52
N PRO A 90 -11.54 25.59 -10.42
CA PRO A 90 -10.78 24.64 -9.61
C PRO A 90 -10.78 23.21 -10.18
N TYR A 91 -9.72 22.45 -9.87
CA TYR A 91 -9.58 21.04 -10.22
C TYR A 91 -9.92 20.14 -9.02
N ASN A 92 -10.64 19.05 -9.27
CA ASN A 92 -11.04 18.07 -8.28
C ASN A 92 -10.17 16.80 -8.38
N TYR A 93 -9.63 16.37 -7.24
CA TYR A 93 -8.87 15.12 -7.15
C TYR A 93 -9.45 14.22 -6.06
N ASP A 94 -9.65 12.94 -6.39
CA ASP A 94 -9.99 11.92 -5.40
C ASP A 94 -8.84 11.74 -4.40
N VAL A 95 -9.13 11.71 -3.11
CA VAL A 95 -8.16 11.39 -2.05
C VAL A 95 -8.77 10.32 -1.17
N PHE A 96 -7.98 9.31 -0.81
CA PHE A 96 -8.40 8.23 0.07
C PHE A 96 -7.61 8.28 1.37
N LEU A 97 -8.34 8.29 2.48
CA LEU A 97 -7.76 8.21 3.81
C LEU A 97 -8.24 6.93 4.48
N CYS A 98 -7.31 6.20 5.07
CA CYS A 98 -7.64 5.03 5.88
C CYS A 98 -7.01 5.18 7.25
N GLU A 99 -7.84 5.33 8.28
CA GLU A 99 -7.41 5.25 9.66
C GLU A 99 -7.50 3.81 10.14
N ARG A 100 -6.46 3.35 10.83
CA ARG A 100 -6.44 2.07 11.52
C ARG A 100 -5.84 2.24 12.91
N LYS A 101 -6.56 1.77 13.93
CA LYS A 101 -5.99 1.66 15.28
C LYS A 101 -5.24 0.34 15.41
N MET A 102 -4.05 0.41 16.00
CA MET A 102 -3.14 -0.71 16.18
C MET A 102 -2.55 -0.64 17.59
N ARG A 103 -1.89 -1.72 18.02
CA ARG A 103 -1.31 -1.79 19.37
C ARG A 103 -0.34 -0.63 19.65
N SER A 104 0.42 -0.21 18.65
CA SER A 104 1.44 0.84 18.82
C SER A 104 0.96 2.26 18.53
N GLY A 105 -0.34 2.45 18.29
CA GLY A 105 -0.96 3.77 18.08
C GLY A 105 -1.99 3.79 16.96
N VAL A 106 -2.35 5.01 16.54
CA VAL A 106 -3.25 5.26 15.41
C VAL A 106 -2.44 5.53 14.15
N TYR A 107 -2.77 4.81 13.09
CA TYR A 107 -2.14 4.94 11.78
C TYR A 107 -3.13 5.53 10.77
N VAL A 108 -2.68 6.48 9.96
CA VAL A 108 -3.48 7.05 8.86
C VAL A 108 -2.71 6.92 7.56
N VAL A 109 -3.25 6.12 6.63
CA VAL A 109 -2.80 6.07 5.25
C VAL A 109 -3.48 7.22 4.50
N VAL A 110 -2.71 8.08 3.85
CA VAL A 110 -3.23 9.17 3.01
C VAL A 110 -2.76 8.95 1.58
N SER A 111 -3.70 8.89 0.64
CA SER A 111 -3.47 8.40 -0.72
C SER A 111 -3.91 9.42 -1.77
N PHE A 112 -3.03 9.74 -2.72
CA PHE A 112 -3.29 10.72 -3.77
C PHE A 112 -3.05 10.15 -5.18
N PRO A 113 -3.77 10.64 -6.20
CA PRO A 113 -3.62 10.17 -7.58
C PRO A 113 -2.34 10.71 -8.25
N PHE A 114 -1.72 11.75 -7.69
CA PHE A 114 -0.52 12.37 -8.26
C PHE A 114 0.54 12.62 -7.19
N HIS A 115 1.78 12.19 -7.46
CA HIS A 115 2.90 12.34 -6.54
C HIS A 115 3.16 13.80 -6.13
N LYS A 116 3.15 14.74 -7.10
CA LYS A 116 3.33 16.17 -6.82
C LYS A 116 2.22 16.75 -5.93
N LEU A 117 0.98 16.32 -6.12
CA LEU A 117 -0.15 16.72 -5.26
C LEU A 117 0.08 16.22 -3.84
N ALA A 118 0.50 14.97 -3.70
CA ALA A 118 0.81 14.35 -2.41
C ALA A 118 1.90 15.12 -1.66
N ILE A 119 3.01 15.47 -2.32
CA ILE A 119 4.09 16.26 -1.70
C ILE A 119 3.56 17.59 -1.15
N VAL A 120 2.86 18.37 -1.99
CA VAL A 120 2.38 19.71 -1.63
C VAL A 120 1.40 19.65 -0.46
N LYS A 121 0.44 18.73 -0.53
CA LYS A 121 -0.64 18.62 0.47
C LYS A 121 -0.17 18.02 1.78
N MET A 122 0.72 17.02 1.73
CA MET A 122 1.31 16.46 2.95
C MET A 122 2.28 17.41 3.63
N GLY A 123 2.95 18.29 2.89
CA GLY A 123 3.73 19.39 3.47
C GLY A 123 2.87 20.25 4.40
N ALA A 124 1.70 20.71 3.91
CA ALA A 124 0.77 21.52 4.69
C ALA A 124 0.21 20.78 5.91
N VAL A 125 -0.16 19.51 5.77
CA VAL A 125 -0.64 18.68 6.91
C VAL A 125 0.44 18.57 7.98
N ILE A 126 1.68 18.26 7.59
CA ILE A 126 2.77 18.12 8.55
C ILE A 126 3.07 19.44 9.22
N GLU A 127 3.17 20.55 8.49
CA GLU A 127 3.41 21.86 9.09
C GLU A 127 2.32 22.24 10.10
N ALA A 128 1.05 22.04 9.74
CA ALA A 128 -0.09 22.32 10.63
C ALA A 128 -0.11 21.40 11.86
N MET A 129 0.28 20.14 11.71
CA MET A 129 0.24 19.13 12.78
C MET A 129 1.57 18.96 13.53
N ASN A 130 2.68 19.56 13.05
CA ASN A 130 4.03 19.47 13.64
C ASN A 130 4.11 20.13 15.03
N ILE A 131 3.17 21.00 15.33
CA ILE A 131 3.17 21.79 16.57
C ILE A 131 2.44 21.04 17.72
N SER A 132 1.66 19.98 17.43
CA SER A 132 0.66 19.44 18.38
C SER A 132 0.85 17.98 18.88
N GLY A 133 2.06 17.44 18.95
CA GLY A 133 2.31 16.26 19.82
C GLY A 133 2.46 14.89 19.14
N GLY A 134 3.55 14.68 18.41
CA GLY A 134 4.06 13.33 18.15
C GLY A 134 3.50 12.60 16.92
N LEU A 135 2.88 13.32 15.97
CA LEU A 135 2.59 12.77 14.64
C LEU A 135 3.90 12.56 13.88
N ARG A 136 4.09 11.37 13.30
CA ARG A 136 5.30 11.01 12.53
C ARG A 136 4.90 10.27 11.26
N PHE A 137 5.71 10.37 10.23
CA PHE A 137 5.63 9.41 9.13
C PHE A 137 6.10 8.03 9.59
N VAL A 138 5.68 7.01 8.85
CA VAL A 138 6.17 5.64 9.03
C VAL A 138 7.16 5.32 7.92
N LYS A 139 8.31 4.79 8.32
CA LYS A 139 9.31 4.21 7.43
C LYS A 139 9.29 2.69 7.59
N VAL A 140 9.51 2.00 6.47
CA VAL A 140 9.47 0.53 6.42
C VAL A 140 10.88 -0.03 6.19
N ASP A 141 11.27 -1.03 6.98
CA ASP A 141 12.46 -1.84 6.73
C ASP A 141 12.13 -2.98 5.77
N THR A 142 12.34 -2.71 4.48
CA THR A 142 12.14 -3.65 3.37
C THR A 142 12.99 -4.92 3.49
N ASN A 143 14.12 -4.89 4.20
CA ASN A 143 14.93 -6.11 4.40
C ASN A 143 14.26 -7.05 5.41
N LYS A 144 13.64 -6.52 6.47
CA LYS A 144 12.88 -7.34 7.42
C LYS A 144 11.68 -8.02 6.76
N ILE A 145 11.02 -7.36 5.81
CA ILE A 145 9.94 -7.97 5.01
C ILE A 145 10.46 -9.18 4.22
N VAL A 146 11.57 -9.00 3.50
CA VAL A 146 12.20 -10.07 2.71
C VAL A 146 12.63 -11.23 3.63
N ALA A 147 13.28 -10.94 4.75
CA ALA A 147 13.73 -11.94 5.71
C ALA A 147 12.56 -12.73 6.33
N ALA A 148 11.48 -12.05 6.72
CA ALA A 148 10.29 -12.69 7.28
C ALA A 148 9.63 -13.65 6.27
N TYR A 149 9.54 -13.26 4.99
CA TYR A 149 9.02 -14.12 3.95
C TYR A 149 9.92 -15.35 3.70
N GLN A 150 11.25 -15.17 3.74
CA GLN A 150 12.19 -16.29 3.63
C GLN A 150 12.04 -17.29 4.79
N HIS A 151 11.96 -16.81 6.03
CA HIS A 151 11.75 -17.68 7.18
C HIS A 151 10.44 -18.48 7.10
N ARG A 152 9.39 -17.90 6.51
CA ARG A 152 8.13 -18.62 6.23
C ARG A 152 8.34 -19.74 5.22
N ASN A 153 8.96 -19.47 4.08
CA ASN A 153 9.22 -20.50 3.07
C ASN A 153 10.21 -21.58 3.54
N ASP A 154 11.24 -21.20 4.29
CA ASP A 154 12.24 -22.14 4.84
C ASP A 154 11.63 -23.02 5.96
N SER A 155 10.60 -22.54 6.67
CA SER A 155 9.86 -23.30 7.69
C SER A 155 8.67 -24.10 7.11
N LEU A 156 8.30 -23.85 5.85
CA LEU A 156 7.15 -24.47 5.18
C LEU A 156 7.58 -25.60 4.24
N GLY A 157 8.05 -26.68 4.85
CA GLY A 157 7.94 -28.03 4.29
C GLY A 157 6.54 -28.65 4.47
N MET A 158 5.66 -28.05 5.27
CA MET A 158 4.33 -28.58 5.61
C MET A 158 3.39 -27.44 6.07
N LEU A 159 2.69 -26.77 5.14
CA LEU A 159 1.43 -25.99 5.30
C LEU A 159 1.37 -24.83 4.27
N GLY A 160 0.76 -25.07 3.11
CA GLY A 160 0.41 -23.99 2.19
C GLY A 160 -0.54 -22.98 2.84
N GLU A 161 -0.54 -21.75 2.32
CA GLU A 161 -1.41 -20.64 2.74
C GLU A 161 -1.28 -20.25 4.22
N VAL A 162 -0.49 -19.21 4.50
CA VAL A 162 -0.52 -18.59 5.83
C VAL A 162 -1.79 -17.73 5.92
N ASP A 163 -2.85 -18.30 6.46
CA ASP A 163 -3.89 -17.55 7.19
C ASP A 163 -3.20 -16.89 8.39
N VAL A 164 -2.82 -15.62 8.28
CA VAL A 164 -2.24 -14.85 9.40
C VAL A 164 -3.31 -14.47 10.44
N LEU A 165 -4.44 -15.18 10.48
CA LEU A 165 -5.50 -15.02 11.47
C LEU A 165 -5.84 -16.39 12.06
N SER A 166 -4.88 -17.00 12.75
CA SER A 166 -5.20 -18.09 13.68
C SER A 166 -5.39 -17.50 15.08
N GLN A 167 -6.65 -17.55 15.52
CA GLN A 167 -7.16 -17.41 16.89
C GLN A 167 -7.58 -16.04 17.43
N ALA A 168 -7.82 -15.04 16.58
CA ALA A 168 -8.68 -13.91 16.95
C ALA A 168 -9.56 -13.49 15.76
N GLU A 169 -10.85 -13.77 15.90
CA GLU A 169 -11.98 -13.22 15.11
C GLU A 169 -12.15 -13.74 13.67
N GLU A 170 -13.14 -14.63 13.51
CA GLU A 170 -13.52 -15.35 12.29
C GLU A 170 -14.00 -14.49 11.10
N SER A 171 -13.87 -13.16 11.08
CA SER A 171 -14.56 -12.33 10.07
C SER A 171 -13.70 -11.85 8.88
N CYS A 172 -12.39 -12.12 8.85
CA CYS A 172 -11.55 -11.71 7.72
C CYS A 172 -10.37 -12.68 7.53
N SER A 173 -10.00 -13.01 6.28
CA SER A 173 -8.72 -13.66 5.97
C SER A 173 -7.90 -12.76 5.05
N MET A 174 -6.63 -12.54 5.39
CA MET A 174 -5.69 -11.80 4.55
C MET A 174 -4.54 -12.71 4.16
N THR A 175 -4.35 -12.87 2.85
CA THR A 175 -3.17 -13.51 2.29
C THR A 175 -2.29 -12.47 1.60
N THR A 176 -0.99 -12.57 1.85
CA THR A 176 0.02 -11.67 1.28
C THR A 176 1.16 -12.46 0.67
N ASP A 177 1.44 -12.18 -0.60
CA ASP A 177 2.57 -12.77 -1.33
C ASP A 177 3.51 -11.66 -1.81
N ILE A 178 4.82 -11.84 -1.64
CA ILE A 178 5.80 -10.97 -2.30
C ILE A 178 5.79 -11.31 -3.79
N ARG A 179 5.47 -10.33 -4.65
CA ARG A 179 5.47 -10.50 -6.12
C ARG A 179 6.62 -9.79 -6.81
N ALA A 180 7.25 -8.83 -6.13
CA ALA A 180 8.52 -8.28 -6.61
C ALA A 180 9.40 -7.80 -5.46
N VAL A 181 10.72 -7.85 -5.68
CA VAL A 181 11.73 -7.27 -4.79
C VAL A 181 12.77 -6.55 -5.65
N HIS A 182 13.00 -5.28 -5.35
CA HIS A 182 14.03 -4.45 -5.95
C HIS A 182 15.15 -4.23 -4.94
N ILE A 183 16.35 -4.66 -5.33
CA ILE A 183 17.54 -4.69 -4.49
C ILE A 183 18.58 -3.78 -5.10
N ARG A 184 19.27 -3.00 -4.27
CA ARG A 184 20.32 -2.08 -4.68
C ARG A 184 21.64 -2.47 -4.03
N SER A 185 22.72 -2.43 -4.81
CA SER A 185 24.07 -2.62 -4.27
C SER A 185 24.50 -1.39 -3.50
N SER A 186 25.18 -1.62 -2.37
CA SER A 186 25.92 -0.58 -1.64
C SER A 186 27.41 -0.56 -1.99
N VAL A 187 27.87 -1.49 -2.83
CA VAL A 187 29.27 -1.65 -3.22
C VAL A 187 29.58 -0.79 -4.45
N PRO A 188 30.58 0.12 -4.37
CA PRO A 188 31.05 0.89 -5.51
C PRO A 188 31.52 -0.01 -6.67
N GLY A 189 31.12 0.31 -7.90
CA GLY A 189 31.54 -0.41 -9.12
C GLY A 189 30.81 -1.74 -9.39
N ALA A 190 29.92 -2.18 -8.51
CA ALA A 190 29.05 -3.34 -8.75
C ALA A 190 27.76 -2.96 -9.51
N LEU A 191 27.00 -3.98 -9.94
CA LEU A 191 25.65 -3.81 -10.49
C LEU A 191 24.80 -2.96 -9.55
N SER A 192 24.28 -1.83 -10.04
CA SER A 192 23.66 -0.80 -9.20
C SER A 192 22.36 -1.28 -8.56
N SER A 193 21.51 -2.00 -9.31
CA SER A 193 20.21 -2.47 -8.86
C SER A 193 19.71 -3.67 -9.66
N ILE A 194 18.92 -4.52 -9.03
CA ILE A 194 18.28 -5.70 -9.64
C ILE A 194 16.84 -5.78 -9.16
N GLY A 195 15.91 -6.03 -10.08
CA GLY A 195 14.51 -6.33 -9.77
C GLY A 195 14.22 -7.81 -10.04
N PHE A 196 13.61 -8.48 -9.07
CA PHE A 196 13.03 -9.81 -9.22
C PHE A 196 11.51 -9.66 -9.18
N ALA A 197 10.81 -10.17 -10.18
CA ALA A 197 9.35 -10.15 -10.22
C ALA A 197 8.81 -11.51 -10.69
N GLY A 198 7.65 -11.90 -10.19
CA GLY A 198 7.02 -13.19 -10.50
C GLY A 198 6.10 -13.66 -9.38
N ASP A 199 5.64 -14.90 -9.48
CA ASP A 199 4.78 -15.50 -8.45
C ASP A 199 5.53 -15.83 -7.16
N ASP A 200 6.80 -16.23 -7.28
CA ASP A 200 7.74 -16.38 -6.19
C ASP A 200 9.12 -15.85 -6.63
N PRO A 201 9.33 -14.52 -6.55
CA PRO A 201 10.57 -13.90 -7.03
C PRO A 201 11.80 -14.36 -6.24
N LEU A 202 11.60 -14.82 -5.00
CA LEU A 202 12.68 -15.22 -4.12
C LEU A 202 13.13 -16.67 -4.34
N SER A 203 12.38 -17.53 -5.04
CA SER A 203 12.87 -18.85 -5.44
C SER A 203 13.73 -18.85 -6.71
N SER A 204 13.91 -17.71 -7.37
CA SER A 204 14.78 -17.63 -8.55
C SER A 204 16.22 -18.05 -8.23
N GLU A 205 16.84 -18.80 -9.15
CA GLU A 205 18.22 -19.32 -9.01
C GLU A 205 19.22 -18.19 -8.74
N ILE A 206 19.11 -17.08 -9.49
CA ILE A 206 19.95 -15.88 -9.30
C ILE A 206 19.80 -15.33 -7.88
N TYR A 207 18.58 -15.31 -7.34
CA TYR A 207 18.36 -14.82 -5.98
C TYR A 207 18.98 -15.77 -4.95
N GLN A 208 18.69 -17.07 -5.03
CA GLN A 208 19.16 -18.07 -4.06
C GLN A 208 20.68 -18.21 -4.06
N ASP A 209 21.29 -18.31 -5.25
CA ASP A 209 22.70 -18.65 -5.37
C ASP A 209 23.63 -17.46 -5.13
N TYR A 210 23.19 -16.26 -5.51
CA TYR A 210 24.01 -15.05 -5.49
C TYR A 210 23.50 -13.99 -4.51
N ILE A 211 22.25 -13.56 -4.64
CA ILE A 211 21.75 -12.37 -3.93
C ILE A 211 21.50 -12.61 -2.45
N LYS A 212 20.93 -13.76 -2.06
CA LYS A 212 20.65 -14.12 -0.66
C LYS A 212 21.92 -13.97 0.19
N LYS A 213 23.06 -14.46 -0.31
CA LYS A 213 24.37 -14.35 0.35
C LYS A 213 24.85 -12.91 0.50
N LYS A 214 24.56 -12.04 -0.47
CA LYS A 214 24.95 -10.62 -0.47
C LYS A 214 24.08 -9.76 0.45
N LEU A 215 22.79 -10.08 0.57
CA LEU A 215 21.89 -9.47 1.56
C LEU A 215 22.35 -9.78 3.00
N LEU A 216 22.67 -11.06 3.29
CA LEU A 216 23.14 -11.48 4.62
C LEU A 216 24.45 -10.80 5.04
N LYS A 217 25.30 -10.43 4.08
CA LYS A 217 26.55 -9.69 4.31
C LYS A 217 26.39 -8.17 4.32
N ASN A 218 25.16 -7.64 4.22
CA ASN A 218 24.86 -6.21 4.08
C ASN A 218 25.50 -5.52 2.86
N GLU A 219 26.00 -6.28 1.88
CA GLU A 219 26.56 -5.73 0.64
C GLU A 219 25.43 -5.17 -0.25
N PHE A 220 24.28 -5.83 -0.21
CA PHE A 220 23.07 -5.48 -0.95
C PHE A 220 21.97 -5.11 0.06
N LYS A 221 21.02 -4.25 -0.33
CA LYS A 221 19.83 -3.90 0.47
C LYS A 221 18.59 -3.88 -0.39
N ALA A 222 17.50 -4.48 0.10
CA ALA A 222 16.18 -4.31 -0.49
C ALA A 222 15.78 -2.84 -0.34
N ASN A 223 15.45 -2.18 -1.45
CA ASN A 223 15.01 -0.78 -1.44
C ASN A 223 13.51 -0.65 -1.70
N MET A 224 12.91 -1.62 -2.39
CA MET A 224 11.47 -1.67 -2.63
C MET A 224 11.00 -3.12 -2.69
N VAL A 225 9.81 -3.37 -2.16
CA VAL A 225 9.12 -4.67 -2.21
C VAL A 225 7.71 -4.44 -2.71
N SER A 226 7.23 -5.27 -3.63
CA SER A 226 5.83 -5.29 -4.04
C SER A 226 5.16 -6.52 -3.46
N VAL A 227 4.09 -6.29 -2.71
CA VAL A 227 3.27 -7.31 -2.07
C VAL A 227 1.91 -7.36 -2.76
N TYR A 228 1.48 -8.55 -3.14
CA TYR A 228 0.10 -8.79 -3.54
C TYR A 228 -0.72 -9.13 -2.30
N ALA A 229 -1.69 -8.26 -1.98
CA ALA A 229 -2.60 -8.43 -0.87
C ALA A 229 -3.97 -8.88 -1.38
N LYS A 230 -4.49 -9.96 -0.81
CA LYS A 230 -5.84 -10.47 -1.04
C LYS A 230 -6.58 -10.52 0.30
N VAL A 231 -7.71 -9.83 0.39
CA VAL A 231 -8.50 -9.67 1.61
C VAL A 231 -9.90 -10.23 1.37
N ASN A 232 -10.32 -11.19 2.21
CA ASN A 232 -11.70 -11.64 2.31
C ASN A 232 -12.37 -11.00 3.52
N ARG A 233 -13.59 -10.49 3.36
CA ARG A 233 -14.37 -9.87 4.44
C ARG A 233 -15.62 -10.62 4.82
N SER A 234 -15.88 -11.72 4.14
CA SER A 234 -17.03 -12.54 4.43
C SER A 234 -16.56 -13.94 4.76
N THR A 235 -17.19 -14.51 5.77
CA THR A 235 -17.17 -15.94 6.03
C THR A 235 -17.95 -16.71 4.95
N GLU A 236 -18.74 -16.01 4.12
CA GLU A 236 -19.52 -16.64 3.06
C GLU A 236 -18.63 -17.03 1.85
N PRO A 237 -18.75 -18.28 1.35
CA PRO A 237 -17.87 -18.85 0.34
C PRO A 237 -17.96 -18.21 -1.07
N PHE A 238 -18.83 -17.21 -1.28
CA PHE A 238 -19.08 -16.59 -2.59
C PHE A 238 -18.84 -15.08 -2.64
N VAL A 239 -18.40 -14.46 -1.55
CA VAL A 239 -18.10 -13.02 -1.57
C VAL A 239 -16.74 -12.78 -2.24
N PRO A 240 -16.66 -11.86 -3.21
CA PRO A 240 -15.42 -11.61 -3.94
C PRO A 240 -14.35 -11.01 -3.03
N TYR A 241 -13.14 -11.54 -3.15
CA TYR A 241 -11.95 -11.00 -2.50
C TYR A 241 -11.59 -9.63 -3.05
N PHE A 242 -11.21 -8.71 -2.18
CA PHE A 242 -10.52 -7.48 -2.57
C PHE A 242 -9.04 -7.78 -2.79
N ARG A 243 -8.47 -7.22 -3.85
CA ARG A 243 -7.07 -7.46 -4.21
C ARG A 243 -6.37 -6.16 -4.57
N SER A 244 -5.11 -6.05 -4.19
CA SER A 244 -4.25 -4.95 -4.61
C SER A 244 -2.79 -5.38 -4.63
N SER A 245 -2.04 -4.88 -5.62
CA SER A 245 -0.58 -4.90 -5.57
C SER A 245 -0.11 -3.61 -4.91
N ILE A 246 0.70 -3.75 -3.86
CA ILE A 246 1.18 -2.66 -3.02
C ILE A 246 2.70 -2.68 -3.05
N SER A 247 3.29 -1.69 -3.70
CA SER A 247 4.73 -1.43 -3.69
C SER A 247 5.08 -0.56 -2.48
N ILE A 248 6.11 -0.94 -1.74
CA ILE A 248 6.58 -0.26 -0.53
C ILE A 248 8.07 -0.02 -0.70
N ASP A 249 8.48 1.24 -0.59
CA ASP A 249 9.90 1.58 -0.59
C ASP A 249 10.49 1.69 0.83
N LYS A 250 11.82 1.74 0.90
CA LYS A 250 12.57 1.87 2.15
C LYS A 250 12.36 3.21 2.88
N HIS A 251 11.79 4.21 2.22
CA HIS A 251 11.51 5.52 2.82
C HIS A 251 10.14 5.54 3.50
N GLY A 252 9.28 4.57 3.18
CA GLY A 252 7.91 4.49 3.66
C GLY A 252 6.88 5.07 2.69
N ASN A 253 7.22 5.16 1.40
CA ASN A 253 6.24 5.45 0.37
C ASN A 253 5.53 4.16 -0.03
N PHE A 254 4.21 4.24 -0.15
CA PHE A 254 3.35 3.14 -0.56
C PHE A 254 2.70 3.52 -1.89
N GLN A 255 2.81 2.65 -2.88
CA GLN A 255 2.18 2.82 -4.18
C GLN A 255 1.28 1.62 -4.45
N PHE A 256 0.00 1.87 -4.71
CA PHE A 256 -0.95 0.78 -4.94
C PHE A 256 -2.00 1.15 -5.97
N TYR A 257 -2.58 0.11 -6.56
CA TYR A 257 -3.67 0.25 -7.51
C TYR A 257 -5.00 0.32 -6.76
N LEU A 258 -5.73 1.42 -6.96
CA LEU A 258 -7.11 1.54 -6.52
C LEU A 258 -8.07 1.25 -7.67
N GLY A 259 -9.02 0.35 -7.40
CA GLY A 259 -10.14 0.11 -8.29
C GLY A 259 -11.02 1.36 -8.41
N LYS A 260 -11.87 1.40 -9.44
CA LYS A 260 -12.72 2.56 -9.80
C LYS A 260 -13.51 3.17 -8.63
N ASN A 261 -13.96 2.34 -7.69
CA ASN A 261 -14.78 2.76 -6.55
C ASN A 261 -13.99 2.78 -5.22
N GLY A 262 -12.66 2.67 -5.25
CA GLY A 262 -11.85 2.62 -4.04
C GLY A 262 -12.09 1.39 -3.14
N ALA A 263 -12.84 0.39 -3.60
CA ALA A 263 -13.26 -0.75 -2.78
C ALA A 263 -12.10 -1.57 -2.19
N ASN A 264 -10.93 -1.55 -2.85
CA ASN A 264 -9.72 -2.21 -2.38
C ASN A 264 -8.77 -1.29 -1.58
N ALA A 265 -9.17 -0.06 -1.23
CA ALA A 265 -8.36 0.88 -0.43
C ALA A 265 -7.91 0.30 0.91
N HIS A 266 -8.68 -0.64 1.43
CA HIS A 266 -8.38 -1.30 2.69
C HIS A 266 -7.28 -2.32 2.62
N CYS A 267 -6.93 -2.86 1.44
CA CYS A 267 -5.82 -3.80 1.33
C CYS A 267 -4.55 -3.21 1.96
N VAL A 268 -4.40 -1.88 1.90
CA VAL A 268 -3.27 -1.14 2.45
C VAL A 268 -3.33 -1.04 3.96
N SER A 269 -4.48 -0.73 4.55
CA SER A 269 -4.61 -0.75 6.01
C SER A 269 -4.55 -2.17 6.57
N SER A 270 -5.07 -3.15 5.84
CA SER A 270 -4.99 -4.58 6.16
C SER A 270 -3.54 -5.07 6.22
N LEU A 271 -2.64 -4.49 5.43
CA LEU A 271 -1.22 -4.82 5.43
C LEU A 271 -0.47 -4.32 6.67
N LEU A 272 -0.91 -3.21 7.30
CA LEU A 272 -0.16 -2.57 8.39
C LEU A 272 0.10 -3.48 9.62
N PRO A 273 -0.87 -4.25 10.15
CA PRO A 273 -0.61 -5.20 11.24
C PRO A 273 0.45 -6.22 10.92
N LEU A 274 0.47 -6.75 9.69
CA LEU A 274 1.49 -7.71 9.28
C LEU A 274 2.88 -7.07 9.31
N LEU A 275 2.98 -5.82 8.86
CA LEU A 275 4.24 -5.07 8.92
C LEU A 275 4.66 -4.75 10.36
N GLU A 276 3.70 -4.48 11.26
CA GLU A 276 3.95 -4.30 12.69
C GLU A 276 4.40 -5.59 13.36
N GLU A 277 3.79 -6.73 13.05
CA GLU A 277 4.15 -8.05 13.56
C GLU A 277 5.58 -8.45 13.15
N ILE A 278 5.98 -8.12 11.92
CA ILE A 278 7.34 -8.32 11.40
C ILE A 278 8.34 -7.29 12.01
N ASP A 279 7.87 -6.35 12.83
CA ASP A 279 8.68 -5.28 13.43
C ASP A 279 9.46 -4.47 12.38
N CYS A 280 8.85 -4.24 11.21
CA CYS A 280 9.48 -3.47 10.13
C CYS A 280 9.02 -2.02 10.05
N LEU A 281 8.13 -1.57 10.94
CA LEU A 281 7.64 -0.20 10.99
C LEU A 281 8.46 0.65 11.98
N SER A 282 8.98 1.78 11.52
CA SER A 282 9.72 2.74 12.33
C SER A 282 9.23 4.16 12.10
N ALA A 283 9.44 5.05 13.07
CA ALA A 283 9.06 6.44 12.92
C ALA A 283 10.04 7.22 12.02
N ASN A 284 9.51 8.16 11.24
CA ASN A 284 10.25 9.06 10.37
C ASN A 284 9.68 10.48 10.48
N PHE A 285 10.56 11.48 10.54
CA PHE A 285 10.16 12.89 10.64
C PHE A 285 10.13 13.60 9.29
N SER A 286 10.75 13.00 8.27
CA SER A 286 10.80 13.57 6.92
C SER A 286 9.69 12.99 6.07
N ASN A 287 9.03 13.84 5.26
CA ASN A 287 8.04 13.39 4.28
C ASN A 287 8.71 12.42 3.29
N PRO A 288 8.31 11.14 3.24
CA PRO A 288 8.97 10.16 2.41
C PRO A 288 8.80 10.45 0.91
N LEU A 289 7.74 11.16 0.50
CA LEU A 289 7.49 11.53 -0.90
C LEU A 289 8.51 12.55 -1.45
N SER A 290 9.27 13.20 -0.58
CA SER A 290 10.38 14.07 -1.02
C SER A 290 11.55 13.27 -1.59
N LYS A 291 11.66 11.98 -1.26
CA LYS A 291 12.72 11.08 -1.71
C LYS A 291 12.15 10.15 -2.77
N ASN A 292 12.14 10.62 -4.00
CA ASN A 292 11.52 9.90 -5.11
C ASN A 292 12.37 8.67 -5.51
N GLU A 293 11.94 7.46 -5.17
CA GLU A 293 12.54 6.19 -5.63
C GLU A 293 11.58 5.32 -6.47
N PHE A 294 10.39 5.83 -6.79
CA PHE A 294 9.45 5.23 -7.75
C PHE A 294 9.64 5.78 -9.17
#